data_AF-A0A1Y3ADN5-F1
#
_entry.id   AF-A0A1Y3ADN5-F1
#
_cell.length_a   1.000
_cell.length_b   1.000
_cell.length_c   1.000
_cell.angle_alpha   90.00
_cell.angle_beta   90.00
_cell.angle_gamma   90.00
#
_symmetry.space_group_name_H-M   'P 1'
#
loop_
_entity.id
_entity.type
_entity.pdbx_description
1 polymer ?
#
loop_
_entity_poly.entity_id
_entity_poly.type
_entity_poly.pdbx_seq_one_letter_code
_entity_poly.pdbx_strand_id
1 'polypeptide(L)' 'ARRAEERAREGDAEGTNRQLANVLDRIARIEERLAAARAGLPPGLANATGKRIEQATKRVEQARNSEKL' A
#
# COMPACT_ATOMS: atom_id res chain seq x y z
N ALA A 1 -30.54 10.71 -11.90
CA ALA A 1 -29.76 11.14 -10.72
C ALA A 1 -29.03 9.96 -10.07
N ARG A 2 -29.71 9.02 -9.39
CA ARG A 2 -29.07 7.89 -8.67
C ARG A 2 -28.02 7.08 -9.48
N ARG A 3 -28.34 6.65 -10.71
CA ARG A 3 -27.39 5.88 -11.56
C ARG A 3 -26.16 6.67 -12.06
N ALA A 4 -26.13 7.99 -11.92
CA ALA A 4 -24.98 8.81 -12.30
C ALA A 4 -24.03 9.01 -11.10
N GLU A 5 -24.59 9.24 -9.91
CA GLU A 5 -23.81 9.22 -8.65
C GLU A 5 -23.18 7.85 -8.37
N GLU A 6 -23.91 6.77 -8.67
CA GLU A 6 -23.43 5.41 -8.48
C GLU A 6 -22.25 5.10 -9.40
N ARG A 7 -22.32 5.51 -10.67
CA ARG A 7 -21.21 5.39 -11.63
C ARG A 7 -20.03 6.32 -11.32
N ALA A 8 -20.28 7.49 -10.74
CA ALA A 8 -19.21 8.36 -10.26
C ALA A 8 -18.48 7.70 -9.08
N ARG A 9 -19.22 7.13 -8.11
CA ARG A 9 -18.66 6.35 -7.00
C ARG A 9 -17.91 5.10 -7.46
N GLU A 10 -18.43 4.36 -8.44
CA GLU A 10 -17.74 3.20 -9.02
C GLU A 10 -16.45 3.60 -9.74
N GLY A 11 -16.47 4.71 -10.49
CA GLY A 11 -15.28 5.26 -11.14
C GLY A 11 -14.22 5.72 -10.13
N ASP A 12 -14.66 6.32 -9.02
CA ASP A 12 -13.78 6.72 -7.91
C ASP A 12 -13.21 5.49 -7.17
N ALA A 13 -13.99 4.42 -6.99
CA ALA A 13 -13.54 3.17 -6.38
C ALA A 13 -12.50 2.45 -7.26
N GLU A 14 -12.72 2.37 -8.57
CA GLU A 14 -11.75 1.77 -9.49
C GLU A 14 -10.43 2.58 -9.51
N GLY A 15 -10.54 3.91 -9.52
CA GLY A 15 -9.40 4.82 -9.40
C GLY A 15 -8.64 4.62 -8.09
N THR A 16 -9.37 4.49 -6.98
CA THR A 16 -8.80 4.28 -5.63
C THR A 16 -8.09 2.94 -5.53
N ASN A 17 -8.70 1.85 -6.00
CA ASN A 17 -8.06 0.53 -6.01
C ASN A 17 -6.79 0.50 -6.90
N ARG A 18 -6.77 1.21 -8.03
CA ARG A 18 -5.55 1.40 -8.84
C ARG A 18 -4.46 2.16 -8.09
N GLN A 19 -4.82 3.21 -7.36
CA GLN A 19 -3.86 3.94 -6.52
C GLN A 19 -3.30 3.07 -5.39
N LEU A 20 -4.15 2.29 -4.72
CA LEU A 20 -3.73 1.37 -3.66
C LEU A 20 -2.80 0.27 -4.19
N ALA A 21 -3.07 -0.28 -5.38
CA ALA A 21 -2.17 -1.22 -6.06
C ALA A 21 -0.79 -0.59 -6.35
N ASN A 22 -0.77 0.64 -6.89
CA ASN A 22 0.48 1.36 -7.12
C ASN A 22 1.28 1.63 -5.83
N VAL A 23 0.60 1.85 -4.70
CA VAL A 23 1.25 2.01 -3.40
C VAL A 23 1.87 0.69 -2.94
N LEU A 24 1.19 -0.45 -3.10
CA LEU A 24 1.76 -1.77 -2.79
C LEU A 24 3.03 -2.04 -3.61
N ASP A 25 3.00 -1.76 -4.91
CA ASP A 25 4.18 -1.93 -5.77
C ASP A 25 5.37 -1.09 -5.32
N ARG A 26 5.10 0.15 -4.86
CA ARG A 26 6.15 1.02 -4.31
C ARG A 26 6.71 0.48 -3.00
N ILE A 27 5.85 -0.05 -2.13
CA ILE A 27 6.28 -0.68 -0.88
C ILE A 27 7.18 -1.88 -1.17
N ALA A 28 6.79 -2.77 -2.08
CA ALA A 28 7.58 -3.93 -2.49
C ALA A 28 8.97 -3.53 -3.00
N ARG A 29 9.05 -2.47 -3.83
CA ARG A 29 10.36 -1.93 -4.29
C ARG A 29 11.21 -1.38 -3.15
N ILE A 30 10.59 -0.80 -2.12
CA ILE A 30 11.32 -0.31 -0.94
C ILE A 30 11.84 -1.50 -0.13
N GLU A 31 11.05 -2.57 0.04
CA GLU A 31 11.49 -3.81 0.70
C GLU A 31 12.70 -4.42 0.01
N GLU A 32 12.66 -4.54 -1.32
CA GLU A 32 13.76 -5.08 -2.12
C GLU A 32 15.05 -4.26 -1.90
N ARG A 33 14.96 -2.92 -1.99
CA ARG A 33 16.11 -2.03 -1.78
C ARG A 33 16.63 -2.08 -0.35
N LEU A 34 15.75 -2.20 0.64
CA LEU A 34 16.13 -2.35 2.04
C LEU A 34 16.82 -3.70 2.29
N ALA A 35 16.31 -4.78 1.69
CA ALA A 35 16.92 -6.10 1.77
C ALA A 35 18.33 -6.10 1.17
N ALA A 36 18.51 -5.46 0.02
CA ALA A 36 19.82 -5.29 -0.62
C ALA A 36 20.80 -4.46 0.24
N ALA A 37 20.31 -3.44 0.94
CA ALA A 37 21.12 -2.58 1.81
C ALA A 37 21.34 -3.15 3.22
N ARG A 38 20.69 -4.28 3.58
CA ARG A 38 20.57 -4.75 4.97
C ARG A 38 21.91 -5.03 5.64
N ALA A 39 22.90 -5.52 4.88
CA ALA A 39 24.25 -5.79 5.39
C ALA A 39 25.00 -4.50 5.81
N GLY A 40 24.62 -3.34 5.26
CA GLY A 40 25.23 -2.04 5.59
C GLY A 40 24.45 -1.24 6.64
N LEU A 41 23.31 -1.74 7.13
CA LEU A 41 22.46 -1.02 8.07
C LEU A 41 22.68 -1.51 9.51
N PRO A 42 22.77 -0.60 10.49
CA PRO A 42 22.69 -0.96 11.90
C PRO A 42 21.42 -1.80 12.17
N PRO A 43 21.51 -2.90 12.95
CA PRO A 43 20.37 -3.80 13.19
C PRO A 43 19.09 -3.10 13.67
N GLY A 44 19.23 -2.06 14.51
CA GLY A 44 18.10 -1.26 14.99
C GLY A 44 17.37 -0.52 13.86
N LEU A 45 18.09 0.02 12.89
CA LEU A 45 17.52 0.72 11.74
C LEU A 45 16.88 -0.24 10.73
N ALA A 46 17.52 -1.40 10.49
CA ALA A 46 16.95 -2.44 9.65
C ALA A 46 15.60 -2.94 10.22
N ASN A 47 15.55 -3.19 11.54
CA ASN A 47 14.33 -3.63 12.22
C ASN A 47 13.24 -2.54 12.25
N ALA A 48 13.60 -1.29 12.53
CA ALA A 48 12.65 -0.18 12.56
C ALA A 48 12.02 0.05 11.18
N THR A 49 12.84 0.01 10.12
CA THR A 49 12.35 0.18 8.75
C THR A 49 11.46 -0.99 8.33
N GLY A 50 11.84 -2.23 8.65
CA GLY A 50 11.02 -3.42 8.39
C GLY A 50 9.62 -3.31 9.02
N LYS A 51 9.53 -2.95 10.31
CA LYS A 51 8.24 -2.75 11.00
C LYS A 51 7.38 -1.68 10.34
N ARG A 52 8.01 -0.58 9.89
CA ARG A 52 7.28 0.52 9.26
C ARG A 52 6.70 0.12 7.90
N ILE A 53 7.43 -0.72 7.15
CA ILE A 53 6.94 -1.28 5.90
C ILE A 53 5.77 -2.23 6.16
N GLU A 54 5.89 -3.16 7.10
CA GLU A 54 4.81 -4.09 7.46
C GLU A 54 3.52 -3.33 7.82
N GLN A 55 3.64 -2.25 8.60
CA GLN A 55 2.51 -1.38 8.92
C GLN A 55 1.90 -0.70 7.69
N ALA A 56 2.72 -0.24 6.74
CA ALA A 56 2.25 0.39 5.53
C ALA A 56 1.48 -0.62 4.66
N THR A 57 2.02 -1.83 4.47
CA THR A 57 1.37 -2.92 3.74
C THR A 57 0.00 -3.23 4.35
N LYS A 58 -0.05 -3.45 5.66
CA LYS A 58 -1.31 -3.76 6.37
C LYS A 58 -2.37 -2.68 6.19
N ARG A 59 -2.01 -1.38 6.24
CA ARG A 59 -2.96 -0.29 6.05
C ARG A 59 -3.52 -0.24 4.62
N VAL A 60 -2.68 -0.52 3.62
CA VAL A 60 -3.11 -0.55 2.22
C VAL A 60 -4.02 -1.75 1.95
N GLU A 61 -3.68 -2.92 2.49
CA GLU A 61 -4.55 -4.10 2.42
C GLU A 61 -5.89 -3.88 3.10
N GLN A 62 -5.89 -3.25 4.28
CA GLN A 62 -7.11 -2.87 4.98
C GLN A 62 -7.96 -1.93 4.12
N ALA A 63 -7.38 -0.88 3.55
CA ALA A 63 -8.10 0.05 2.67
C ALA A 63 -8.72 -0.67 1.46
N ARG A 64 -7.98 -1.59 0.81
CA ARG A 64 -8.49 -2.39 -0.31
C ARG A 64 -9.62 -3.33 0.08
N ASN A 65 -9.63 -3.82 1.32
CA ASN A 65 -10.68 -4.71 1.81
C ASN A 65 -11.91 -3.93 2.31
N SER A 66 -11.72 -2.71 2.84
CA SER A 66 -12.81 -1.82 3.22
C SER A 66 -13.63 -1.33 2.03
N GLU A 67 -13.05 -1.19 0.84
CA GLU A 67 -13.82 -0.89 -0.38
C GLU A 67 -14.56 -2.08 -0.99
N LYS A 68 -14.35 -3.30 -0.46
CA LYS A 68 -15.04 -4.52 -0.91
C LYS A 68 -16.21 -4.94 0.00
N LEU A 69 -16.37 -4.29 1.15
CA LEU A 69 -17.42 -4.55 2.15
C LEU A 69 -18.55 -3.52 2.00
#